data_AF-A0A453N5D7-F1
#
_entry.id   AF-A0A453N5D7-F1
#
_cell.length_a   1.000
_cell.length_b   1.000
_cell.length_c   1.000
_cell.angle_alpha   90.00
_cell.angle_beta   90.00
_cell.angle_gamma   90.00
#
_symmetry.space_group_name_H-M   'P 1'
#
loop_
_entity.id
_entity.type
_entity.pdbx_description
1 polymer ?
#
loop_
_entity_poly.entity_id
_entity_poly.type
_entity_poly.pdbx_seq_one_letter_code
_entity_poly.pdbx_strand_id
1 'polypeptide(L)'
;QVRGTLSESSLVEVKGRALPLCWKGKRPFRSVNDVKNQFKALSLKITHASSTSNLDIPPQNYLIVEEDGKTCLAIRDASSDPVMKELNFILIGAVTMQDLFVIYNNESKQLGWVRAQCDKAQELESVIDSRL
;
A
#
# COMPACT_ATOMS: atom_id res chain seq x y z
N GLN A 1 -1.61 12.36 9.32
CA GLN A 1 -2.98 12.32 8.75
C GLN A 1 -2.86 12.07 7.26
N VAL A 2 -3.49 11.02 6.71
CA VAL A 2 -3.33 10.65 5.28
C VAL A 2 -3.86 11.74 4.33
N ARG A 3 -4.77 12.62 4.78
CA ARG A 3 -5.15 13.82 4.02
C ARG A 3 -3.96 14.70 3.61
N GLY A 4 -2.86 14.68 4.35
CA GLY A 4 -1.62 15.39 4.02
C GLY A 4 -0.75 14.72 2.95
N THR A 5 -1.15 13.56 2.41
CA THR A 5 -0.44 12.92 1.31
C THR A 5 -0.78 13.53 -0.04
N LEU A 6 -1.90 14.25 -0.17
CA LEU A 6 -2.24 14.96 -1.40
C LEU A 6 -1.19 16.06 -1.67
N SER A 7 -0.50 15.96 -2.79
CA SER A 7 0.35 17.04 -3.31
C SER A 7 -0.51 17.96 -4.17
N GLU A 8 -0.78 19.19 -3.72
CA GLU A 8 -1.46 20.27 -4.45
C GLU A 8 -2.40 19.79 -5.57
N SER A 9 -3.43 19.02 -5.19
CA SER A 9 -4.25 18.26 -6.13
C SER A 9 -5.57 18.96 -6.43
N SER A 10 -6.10 18.80 -7.65
CA SER A 10 -7.46 19.24 -8.02
C SER A 10 -8.56 18.24 -7.63
N LEU A 11 -8.23 17.25 -6.80
CA LEU A 11 -9.14 16.16 -6.44
C LEU A 11 -10.15 16.61 -5.39
N VAL A 12 -11.38 16.12 -5.52
CA VAL A 12 -12.47 16.43 -4.60
C VAL A 12 -12.72 15.22 -3.71
N GLU A 13 -12.66 15.41 -2.39
CA GLU A 13 -13.00 14.38 -1.40
C GLU A 13 -14.47 13.98 -1.51
N VAL A 14 -14.73 12.69 -1.49
CA VAL A 14 -16.08 12.10 -1.58
C VAL A 14 -16.18 10.90 -0.65
N LYS A 15 -17.41 10.53 -0.28
CA LYS A 15 -17.68 9.27 0.42
C LYS A 15 -17.60 8.11 -0.56
N GLY A 16 -16.86 7.06 -0.19
CA GLY A 16 -16.88 5.78 -0.90
C GLY A 16 -18.04 4.90 -0.46
N ARG A 17 -18.22 3.77 -1.15
CA ARG A 17 -19.21 2.75 -0.77
C ARG A 17 -18.67 1.87 0.35
N ALA A 18 -17.50 1.27 0.14
CA ALA A 18 -16.87 0.36 1.08
C ALA A 18 -15.82 1.05 1.95
N LEU A 19 -15.13 2.06 1.38
CA LEU A 19 -14.06 2.78 2.06
C LEU A 19 -14.48 4.20 2.42
N PRO A 20 -14.21 4.66 3.65
CA PRO A 20 -14.79 5.90 4.17
C PRO A 20 -14.18 7.17 3.57
N LEU A 21 -12.98 7.08 2.98
CA LEU A 21 -12.24 8.23 2.45
C LEU A 21 -11.78 7.99 1.01
N CYS A 22 -12.37 8.76 0.09
CA CYS A 22 -12.14 8.64 -1.34
C CYS A 22 -12.05 10.01 -2.02
N TRP A 23 -11.61 10.02 -3.27
CA TRP A 23 -11.47 11.20 -4.10
C TRP A 23 -11.92 10.94 -5.53
N LYS A 24 -12.44 11.99 -6.17
CA LYS A 24 -12.74 12.02 -7.61
C LYS A 24 -11.96 13.13 -8.31
N GLY A 25 -11.51 12.85 -9.52
CA GLY A 25 -10.95 13.85 -10.43
C GLY A 25 -12.01 14.41 -11.39
N LYS A 26 -11.55 15.18 -12.39
CA LYS A 26 -12.41 15.67 -13.49
C LYS A 26 -12.95 14.55 -14.37
N ARG A 27 -12.23 13.42 -14.42
CA ARG A 27 -12.60 12.20 -15.15
C ARG A 27 -12.47 10.99 -14.21
N PRO A 28 -13.27 9.92 -14.41
CA PRO A 28 -13.13 8.68 -13.66
C PRO A 28 -11.73 8.07 -13.86
N PHE A 29 -11.13 7.58 -12.78
CA PHE A 29 -9.87 6.82 -12.84
C PHE A 29 -10.13 5.39 -13.31
N ARG A 30 -9.27 4.86 -14.16
CA ARG A 30 -9.27 3.46 -14.58
C ARG A 30 -8.34 2.60 -13.74
N SER A 31 -7.27 3.20 -13.21
CA SER A 31 -6.31 2.52 -12.35
C SER A 31 -5.63 3.49 -11.39
N VAL A 32 -4.92 2.96 -10.39
CA VAL A 32 -4.13 3.80 -9.48
C VAL A 32 -3.02 4.56 -10.23
N ASN A 33 -2.54 4.05 -11.37
CA ASN A 33 -1.55 4.76 -12.19
C ASN A 33 -2.05 6.12 -12.71
N ASP A 34 -3.36 6.29 -12.88
CA ASP A 34 -3.95 7.55 -13.36
C ASP A 34 -3.87 8.67 -12.31
N VAL A 35 -3.70 8.31 -11.04
CA VAL A 35 -3.83 9.24 -9.91
C VAL A 35 -2.65 9.24 -8.94
N LYS A 36 -1.79 8.21 -8.96
CA LYS A 36 -0.68 8.02 -7.99
C LYS A 36 0.20 9.26 -7.80
N ASN A 37 0.45 10.03 -8.86
CA ASN A 37 1.32 11.21 -8.80
C ASN A 37 0.72 12.38 -8.01
N GLN A 38 -0.57 12.32 -7.65
CA GLN A 38 -1.23 13.29 -6.79
C GLN A 38 -1.04 12.99 -5.31
N PHE A 39 -0.44 11.84 -4.98
CA PHE A 39 -0.27 11.36 -3.61
C PHE A 39 1.20 11.05 -3.31
N LYS A 40 1.64 11.39 -2.09
CA LYS A 40 2.99 11.11 -1.58
C LYS A 40 3.09 9.68 -1.04
N ALA A 41 4.26 9.07 -1.11
CA ALA A 41 4.50 7.81 -0.41
C ALA A 41 4.28 7.98 1.11
N LEU A 42 3.75 6.93 1.74
CA LEU A 42 3.71 6.78 3.19
C LEU A 42 4.97 6.05 3.64
N SER A 43 5.36 6.22 4.91
CA SER A 43 6.46 5.46 5.50
C SER A 43 6.08 4.99 6.90
N LEU A 44 6.20 3.69 7.14
CA LEU A 44 6.05 3.10 8.47
C LEU A 44 7.44 2.97 9.10
N LYS A 45 7.68 3.77 10.14
CA LYS A 45 8.92 3.72 10.92
C LYS A 45 8.82 2.63 11.98
N ILE A 46 9.67 1.62 11.87
CA ILE A 46 9.77 0.52 12.82
C ILE A 46 10.96 0.79 13.74
N THR A 47 10.67 1.09 15.01
CA THR A 47 11.66 1.52 16.02
C THR A 47 12.07 0.44 17.00
N HIS A 48 11.33 -0.66 17.08
CA HIS A 48 11.56 -1.75 18.02
C HIS A 48 12.51 -2.85 17.49
N ALA A 49 13.07 -2.67 16.29
CA ALA A 49 14.09 -3.56 15.75
C ALA A 49 15.49 -3.17 16.25
N SER A 50 16.50 -4.01 15.99
CA SER A 50 17.91 -3.73 16.32
C SER A 50 18.44 -2.44 15.67
N SER A 51 17.76 -1.96 14.62
CA SER A 51 17.99 -0.66 13.99
C SER A 51 16.65 -0.08 13.54
N THR A 52 16.58 1.26 13.43
CA THR A 52 15.40 1.90 12.84
C THR A 52 15.31 1.52 11.37
N SER A 53 14.19 0.91 10.99
CA SER A 53 13.90 0.54 9.60
C SER A 53 12.62 1.23 9.14
N ASN A 54 12.59 1.66 7.88
CA ASN A 54 11.41 2.27 7.28
C ASN A 54 10.83 1.34 6.22
N LEU A 55 9.54 1.07 6.30
CA LEU A 55 8.78 0.46 5.21
C LEU A 55 8.07 1.56 4.44
N ASP A 56 8.62 1.91 3.28
CA ASP A 56 7.99 2.87 2.37
C ASP A 56 6.85 2.19 1.60
N ILE A 57 5.71 2.88 1.53
CA ILE A 57 4.46 2.42 0.93
C ILE A 57 4.05 3.44 -0.14
N PRO A 58 4.25 3.16 -1.43
CA PRO A 58 3.87 4.05 -2.50
C PRO A 58 2.34 4.05 -2.67
N PRO A 59 1.78 5.04 -3.40
CA PRO A 59 0.33 5.16 -3.61
C PRO A 59 -0.36 3.89 -4.10
N GLN A 60 0.30 3.09 -4.94
CA GLN A 60 -0.21 1.80 -5.42
C GLN A 60 -0.53 0.80 -4.30
N ASN A 61 0.13 0.93 -3.15
CA ASN A 61 0.02 0.01 -2.03
C ASN A 61 -0.85 0.53 -0.88
N TYR A 62 -1.50 1.69 -1.07
CA TYR A 62 -2.48 2.19 -0.12
C TYR A 62 -3.70 2.86 -0.78
N LEU A 63 -3.76 2.90 -2.11
CA LEU A 63 -4.92 3.34 -2.87
C LEU A 63 -5.54 2.17 -3.61
N ILE A 64 -6.87 2.20 -3.73
CA ILE A 64 -7.61 1.41 -4.71
C ILE A 64 -8.44 2.31 -5.60
N VAL A 65 -8.82 1.83 -6.78
CA VAL A 65 -9.81 2.47 -7.64
C VAL A 65 -11.07 1.60 -7.62
N GLU A 66 -12.20 2.21 -7.22
CA GLU A 66 -13.51 1.54 -7.27
C GLU A 66 -14.05 1.52 -8.71
N GLU A 67 -15.00 0.63 -8.99
CA GLU A 67 -15.61 0.50 -10.32
C GLU A 67 -16.25 1.79 -10.87
N ASP A 68 -16.70 2.69 -9.98
CA ASP A 68 -17.26 3.99 -10.35
C ASP A 68 -16.19 5.06 -10.63
N GLY A 69 -14.91 4.65 -10.66
CA GLY A 69 -13.75 5.45 -11.03
C GLY A 69 -13.34 6.49 -9.98
N LYS A 70 -13.73 6.30 -8.73
CA LYS A 70 -13.15 7.01 -7.56
C LYS A 70 -11.93 6.27 -7.08
N THR A 71 -10.98 6.99 -6.48
CA THR A 71 -9.87 6.37 -5.74
C THR A 71 -10.09 6.50 -4.25
N CYS A 72 -9.78 5.46 -3.48
CA CYS A 72 -10.04 5.37 -2.04
C CYS A 72 -8.79 4.91 -1.29
N LEU A 73 -8.68 5.31 -0.02
CA LEU A 73 -7.65 4.75 0.86
C LEU A 73 -7.95 3.30 1.21
N ALA A 74 -7.02 2.40 0.90
CA ALA A 74 -6.97 1.04 1.42
C ALA A 74 -6.46 0.97 2.88
N ILE A 75 -6.74 2.01 3.68
CA ILE A 75 -6.40 2.10 5.09
C ILE A 75 -7.70 2.42 5.83
N ARG A 76 -8.03 1.57 6.79
CA ARG A 76 -9.29 1.66 7.54
C ARG A 76 -9.01 1.88 9.02
N ASP A 77 -9.74 2.80 9.61
CA ASP A 77 -9.80 2.93 11.07
C ASP A 77 -10.65 1.78 11.63
N ALA A 78 -10.03 0.94 12.45
CA ALA A 78 -10.64 -0.22 13.09
C ALA A 78 -11.11 0.08 14.53
N SER A 79 -11.10 1.35 14.96
CA SER A 79 -11.52 1.75 16.32
C SER A 79 -12.98 1.41 16.68
N SER A 80 -13.81 1.16 15.68
CA SER A 80 -15.20 0.72 15.85
C SER A 80 -15.38 -0.80 15.88
N ASP A 81 -14.33 -1.57 15.58
CA ASP A 81 -14.36 -3.03 15.62
C ASP A 81 -14.11 -3.51 17.06
N PRO A 82 -14.97 -4.35 17.64
CA PRO A 82 -14.91 -4.72 19.05
C PRO A 82 -13.64 -5.52 19.41
N VAL A 83 -13.06 -6.26 18.45
CA VAL A 83 -11.83 -7.02 18.67
C VAL A 83 -10.62 -6.13 18.45
N MET A 84 -10.63 -5.35 17.37
CA MET A 84 -9.47 -4.50 17.03
C MET A 84 -9.34 -3.28 17.93
N LYS A 85 -10.43 -2.76 18.51
CA LYS A 85 -10.41 -1.58 19.38
C LYS A 85 -9.55 -1.80 20.63
N GLU A 86 -9.49 -3.04 21.13
CA GLU A 86 -8.65 -3.37 22.29
C GLU A 86 -7.16 -3.48 21.92
N LEU A 87 -6.85 -3.50 20.62
CA LEU A 87 -5.54 -3.78 20.09
C LEU A 87 -4.93 -2.52 19.45
N ASN A 88 -3.93 -1.94 20.11
CA ASN A 88 -3.21 -0.76 19.61
C ASN A 88 -2.13 -1.13 18.58
N PHE A 89 -2.50 -1.75 17.46
CA PHE A 89 -1.56 -2.10 16.39
C PHE A 89 -2.04 -1.67 14.99
N ILE A 90 -1.10 -1.69 14.04
CA ILE A 90 -1.38 -1.56 12.61
C ILE A 90 -1.41 -2.95 11.99
N LEU A 91 -2.53 -3.34 11.38
CA LEU A 91 -2.61 -4.55 10.58
C LEU A 91 -2.26 -4.24 9.13
N ILE A 92 -1.19 -4.86 8.63
CA ILE A 92 -0.76 -4.71 7.23
C ILE A 92 -1.49 -5.76 6.39
N GLY A 93 -2.29 -5.30 5.43
CA GLY A 93 -3.09 -6.16 4.55
C GLY A 93 -2.47 -6.38 3.16
N ALA A 94 -3.18 -7.18 2.36
CA ALA A 94 -2.72 -7.62 1.03
C ALA A 94 -2.31 -6.46 0.10
N VAL A 95 -3.10 -5.38 0.03
CA VAL A 95 -2.80 -4.22 -0.85
C VAL A 95 -1.44 -3.60 -0.51
N THR A 96 -1.11 -3.48 0.78
CA THR A 96 0.19 -2.94 1.21
C THR A 96 1.36 -3.85 0.85
N MET A 97 1.13 -5.17 0.80
CA MET A 97 2.14 -6.18 0.52
C MET A 97 2.31 -6.51 -0.97
N GLN A 98 1.51 -5.95 -1.87
CA GLN A 98 1.73 -6.10 -3.32
C GLN A 98 3.11 -5.54 -3.71
N ASP A 99 3.82 -6.22 -4.62
CA ASP A 99 5.18 -5.86 -5.06
C ASP A 99 6.22 -5.75 -3.92
N LEU A 100 5.95 -6.42 -2.80
CA LEU A 100 6.83 -6.53 -1.65
C LEU A 100 7.22 -7.99 -1.46
N PHE A 101 8.51 -8.29 -1.59
CA PHE A 101 9.04 -9.57 -1.20
C PHE A 101 9.33 -9.55 0.29
N VAL A 102 8.64 -10.40 1.06
CA VAL A 102 8.72 -10.44 2.53
C VAL A 102 9.36 -11.75 2.96
N ILE A 103 10.40 -11.66 3.78
CA ILE A 103 11.15 -12.81 4.32
C ILE A 103 10.81 -12.94 5.80
N TYR A 104 10.23 -14.08 6.16
CA TYR A 104 9.95 -14.46 7.53
C TYR A 104 11.05 -15.42 8.03
N ASN A 105 12.00 -14.89 8.80
CA ASN A 105 13.00 -15.71 9.47
C ASN A 105 12.52 -16.02 10.90
N ASN A 106 11.74 -17.07 11.04
CA ASN A 106 11.16 -17.48 12.32
C ASN A 106 12.22 -17.97 13.32
N GLU A 107 13.31 -18.58 12.85
CA GLU A 107 14.42 -19.06 13.69
C GLU A 107 15.11 -17.89 14.40
N SER A 108 15.45 -16.83 13.64
CA SER A 108 16.11 -15.64 14.19
C SER A 108 15.13 -14.56 14.68
N LYS A 109 13.81 -14.79 14.59
CA LYS A 109 12.74 -13.83 14.93
C LYS A 109 12.87 -12.50 14.19
N GLN A 110 13.16 -12.57 12.90
CA GLN A 110 13.40 -11.41 12.05
C GLN A 110 12.41 -11.35 10.89
N LEU A 111 12.09 -10.13 10.50
CA LEU A 111 11.30 -9.82 9.32
C LEU A 111 12.15 -8.96 8.39
N GLY A 112 12.29 -9.38 7.14
CA GLY A 112 12.94 -8.59 6.09
C GLY A 112 11.97 -8.30 4.96
N TRP A 113 12.15 -7.18 4.27
CA TRP A 113 11.37 -6.85 3.08
C TRP A 113 12.21 -6.13 2.03
N VAL A 114 11.87 -6.35 0.76
CA VAL A 114 12.44 -5.62 -0.38
C VAL A 114 11.36 -5.39 -1.43
N ARG A 115 11.44 -4.25 -2.12
CA ARG A 115 10.57 -3.99 -3.26
C ARG A 115 10.99 -4.84 -4.43
N ALA A 116 10.06 -5.66 -4.94
CA ALA A 116 10.28 -6.51 -6.09
C ALA A 116 9.23 -6.19 -7.14
N GLN A 117 9.67 -5.84 -8.35
CA GLN A 117 8.78 -5.81 -9.50
C GLN A 117 8.63 -7.27 -9.96
N CYS A 118 7.64 -7.97 -9.40
CA CYS A 118 7.43 -9.39 -9.66
C CYS A 118 7.20 -9.70 -11.15
N ASP A 119 6.74 -8.72 -11.93
CA ASP A 119 6.59 -8.82 -13.40
C ASP A 119 7.93 -9.04 -14.13
N LYS A 120 9.05 -8.58 -13.56
CA LYS A 120 10.40 -8.78 -14.12
C LYS A 120 11.06 -10.06 -13.67
N ALA A 121 10.52 -10.75 -12.66
CA ALA A 121 11.05 -12.04 -12.23
C ALA A 121 10.87 -13.12 -13.30
N GLN A 122 9.88 -12.96 -14.20
CA GLN A 122 9.71 -13.82 -15.38
C GLN A 122 10.90 -13.77 -16.36
N GLU A 123 11.66 -12.65 -16.43
CA GLU A 123 12.89 -12.63 -17.23
C GLU A 123 13.98 -13.54 -16.64
N LEU A 124 14.02 -13.72 -15.31
CA LEU A 124 15.03 -14.54 -14.66
C LEU A 124 14.79 -16.04 -14.90
N GLU A 125 13.52 -16.48 -14.95
CA GLU A 125 13.17 -17.87 -15.32
C GLU A 125 13.58 -18.18 -16.77
N SER A 126 13.38 -17.25 -17.70
CA SER A 126 13.77 -17.43 -19.11
C SER A 126 15.29 -17.58 -19.33
N VAL A 127 16.10 -16.98 -18.45
CA VAL A 127 17.56 -17.08 -18.50
C VAL A 127 18.06 -18.41 -17.94
N ILE A 128 17.31 -19.03 -17.02
CA ILE A 128 17.67 -20.31 -16.42
C ILE A 128 17.31 -21.46 -17.38
N ASP A 129 16.14 -21.42 -18.01
CA ASP A 129 15.72 -22.43 -19.00
C ASP A 129 16.53 -22.38 -20.31
N SER A 130 17.12 -21.23 -20.67
CA SER A 130 18.00 -21.13 -21.85
C SER A 130 19.44 -21.57 -21.60
N ARG A 131 19.78 -21.92 -20.35
CA ARG A 131 21.13 -22.37 -19.93
C ARG A 131 21.17 -23.84 -19.50
N LEU A 132 20.03 -24.53 -19.53
CA LEU A 132 19.90 -25.98 -19.40
C LEU A 132 19.72 -26.61 -20.78
#